data_AF-A0A6J7W343-F1
#
_entry.id   AF-A0A6J7W343-F1
#
_cell.length_a   1.000
_cell.length_b   1.000
_cell.length_c   1.000
_cell.angle_alpha   90.00
_cell.angle_beta   90.00
_cell.angle_gamma   90.00
#
_symmetry.space_group_name_H-M   'P 1'
#
loop_
_entity.id
_entity.type
_entity.pdbx_description
1 polymer ?
#
loop_
_entity_poly.entity_id
_entity_poly.type
_entity_poly.pdbx_seq_one_letter_code
_entity_poly.pdbx_strand_id
1 'polypeptide(L)'
;MPGWQALNLEIAQYGATVVTVALDINAEHARPWHELGQATHPSVVDTLHATNPLFGFTNIPMAVWINEDGVLVRPAEGASIERNPMRDMEIPEGLPEALDKMLHAVKDIPDDAEAYRAAIIDWAKNGASSPFALSADEVVERSQPRSDNEARATACFELGDYLRKTVSQDAAVSWWKEAHRLHPQNLTYKRQAWTLVTTAPGATENDLMQGPNDVYDSSLVAEVSGDGGFLQFIVRPQL
;
A
#
# COMPACT_ATOMS: atom_id res chain seq x y z
N MET A 1 13.75 4.54 0.15
CA MET A 1 12.78 5.45 0.80
C MET A 1 13.51 6.43 1.73
N PRO A 2 14.08 7.53 1.19
CA PRO A 2 14.91 8.46 1.95
C PRO A 2 14.19 9.10 3.15
N GLY A 3 12.93 9.54 2.99
CA GLY A 3 12.14 10.11 4.09
C GLY A 3 11.96 9.15 5.27
N TRP A 4 11.63 7.89 5.00
CA TRP A 4 11.45 6.88 6.05
C TRP A 4 12.76 6.54 6.76
N GLN A 5 13.88 6.53 6.03
CA GLN A 5 15.21 6.37 6.62
C GLN A 5 15.55 7.56 7.54
N ALA A 6 15.31 8.79 7.10
CA ALA A 6 15.54 9.99 7.90
C ALA A 6 14.67 10.00 9.16
N LEU A 7 13.38 9.68 9.04
CA LEU A 7 12.48 9.54 10.18
C LEU A 7 12.96 8.46 11.15
N ASN A 8 13.36 7.28 10.66
CA ASN A 8 13.88 6.20 11.49
C ASN A 8 15.10 6.65 12.32
N LEU A 9 16.05 7.36 11.70
CA LEU A 9 17.21 7.90 12.41
C LEU A 9 16.81 8.92 13.49
N GLU A 10 15.79 9.75 13.23
CA GLU A 10 15.28 10.70 14.21
C GLU A 10 14.60 9.99 15.39
N ILE A 11 13.72 9.02 15.15
CA ILE A 11 12.95 8.38 16.22
C ILE A 11 13.74 7.30 16.98
N ALA A 12 14.86 6.81 16.42
CA ALA A 12 15.72 5.82 17.07
C ALA A 12 16.23 6.30 18.44
N GLN A 13 16.43 7.60 18.63
CA GLN A 13 16.84 8.18 19.91
C GLN A 13 15.78 7.99 21.03
N TYR A 14 14.53 7.73 20.65
CA TYR A 14 13.41 7.46 21.55
C TYR A 14 13.10 5.96 21.69
N GLY A 15 13.95 5.09 21.13
CA GLY A 15 13.74 3.63 21.18
C GLY A 15 12.70 3.10 20.18
N ALA A 16 12.22 3.93 19.26
CA ALA A 16 11.31 3.51 18.19
C ALA A 16 12.06 3.15 16.90
N THR A 17 11.48 2.30 16.06
CA THR A 17 12.04 1.94 14.74
C THR A 17 10.94 1.79 13.70
N VAL A 18 11.27 2.10 12.45
CA VAL A 18 10.42 1.82 11.30
C VAL A 18 10.68 0.39 10.82
N VAL A 19 9.65 -0.37 10.50
CA VAL A 19 9.77 -1.60 9.71
C VAL A 19 9.11 -1.35 8.37
N THR A 20 9.86 -1.49 7.27
CA THR A 20 9.30 -1.33 5.94
C THR A 20 8.99 -2.68 5.31
N VAL A 21 7.83 -2.74 4.66
CA VAL A 21 7.33 -3.96 4.02
C VAL A 21 6.97 -3.65 2.57
N ALA A 22 7.68 -4.25 1.63
CA ALA A 22 7.31 -4.24 0.22
C ALA A 22 6.28 -5.35 -0.03
N LEU A 23 5.09 -5.01 -0.53
CA LEU A 23 4.07 -5.99 -0.90
C LEU A 23 4.29 -6.40 -2.36
N ASP A 24 4.99 -7.51 -2.55
CA ASP A 24 5.27 -8.05 -3.88
C ASP A 24 5.47 -9.56 -3.83
N ILE A 25 4.70 -10.31 -4.61
CA ILE A 25 4.84 -11.76 -4.77
C ILE A 25 6.23 -12.15 -5.30
N ASN A 26 6.94 -11.26 -6.00
CA ASN A 26 8.30 -11.46 -6.48
C ASN A 26 9.32 -10.59 -5.72
N ALA A 27 10.00 -11.19 -4.74
CA ALA A 27 11.04 -10.50 -3.98
C ALA A 27 12.20 -9.94 -4.82
N GLU A 28 12.51 -10.55 -5.96
CA GLU A 28 13.57 -10.05 -6.83
C GLU A 28 13.21 -8.72 -7.49
N HIS A 29 11.91 -8.42 -7.70
CA HIS A 29 11.49 -7.13 -8.25
C HIS A 29 11.49 -6.02 -7.20
N ALA A 30 11.45 -6.37 -5.91
CA ALA A 30 11.63 -5.43 -4.80
C ALA A 30 13.12 -5.16 -4.50
N ARG A 31 14.01 -6.11 -4.79
CA ARG A 31 15.45 -6.04 -4.45
C ARG A 31 16.14 -4.74 -4.92
N PRO A 32 16.00 -4.28 -6.19
CA PRO A 32 16.67 -3.06 -6.64
C PRO A 32 16.35 -1.83 -5.78
N TRP A 33 15.09 -1.74 -5.32
CA TRP A 33 14.61 -0.64 -4.48
C TRP A 33 15.15 -0.70 -3.05
N HIS A 34 15.33 -1.90 -2.51
CA HIS A 34 15.98 -2.10 -1.22
C HIS A 34 17.47 -1.75 -1.28
N GLU A 35 18.17 -2.21 -2.32
CA GLU A 35 19.60 -1.93 -2.53
C GLU A 35 19.86 -0.44 -2.75
N LEU A 36 19.02 0.23 -3.54
CA LEU A 36 19.07 1.68 -3.73
C LEU A 36 18.75 2.43 -2.43
N GLY A 37 17.82 1.90 -1.63
CA GLY A 37 17.35 2.55 -0.41
C GLY A 37 18.37 2.55 0.73
N GLN A 38 19.26 1.54 0.79
CA GLN A 38 20.27 1.37 1.85
C GLN A 38 19.73 1.63 3.26
N ALA A 39 18.52 1.17 3.52
CA ALA A 39 17.84 1.36 4.79
C ALA A 39 18.64 0.70 5.92
N THR A 40 18.81 1.41 7.04
CA THR A 40 19.41 0.84 8.26
C THR A 40 18.37 0.21 9.18
N HIS A 41 17.09 0.40 8.85
CA HIS A 41 15.95 -0.15 9.56
C HIS A 41 15.50 -1.48 8.91
N PRO A 42 14.85 -2.39 9.67
CA PRO A 42 14.36 -3.64 9.11
C PRO A 42 13.49 -3.39 7.87
N SER A 43 13.87 -4.06 6.78
CA SER A 43 13.20 -3.95 5.48
C SER A 43 12.94 -5.35 4.95
N VAL A 44 11.68 -5.68 4.71
CA VAL A 44 11.25 -7.04 4.30
C VAL A 44 10.35 -6.99 3.08
N VAL A 45 10.24 -8.13 2.38
CA VAL A 45 9.28 -8.32 1.29
C VAL A 45 8.21 -9.30 1.76
N ASP A 46 6.96 -8.86 1.72
CA ASP A 46 5.78 -9.68 1.93
C ASP A 46 5.34 -10.32 0.61
N THR A 47 5.88 -11.50 0.35
CA THR A 47 5.59 -12.28 -0.88
C THR A 47 4.26 -13.01 -0.86
N LEU A 48 3.53 -12.94 0.25
CA LEU A 48 2.23 -13.58 0.42
C LEU A 48 1.10 -12.55 0.54
N HIS A 49 1.43 -11.25 0.56
CA HIS A 49 0.51 -10.19 0.98
C HIS A 49 -0.13 -10.48 2.35
N ALA A 50 0.59 -11.13 3.27
CA ALA A 50 0.12 -11.50 4.61
C ALA A 50 -0.24 -10.28 5.48
N THR A 51 0.41 -9.14 5.24
CA THR A 51 0.08 -7.87 5.90
C THR A 51 -1.29 -7.32 5.51
N ASN A 52 -1.84 -7.72 4.35
CA ASN A 52 -3.19 -7.36 3.95
C ASN A 52 -4.24 -7.98 4.90
N PRO A 53 -4.34 -9.31 5.07
CA PRO A 53 -5.34 -9.87 5.97
C PRO A 53 -5.03 -9.68 7.46
N LEU A 54 -3.77 -9.51 7.85
CA LEU A 54 -3.39 -9.32 9.26
C LEU A 54 -3.62 -7.90 9.76
N PHE A 55 -3.32 -6.89 8.94
CA PHE A 55 -3.40 -5.49 9.35
C PHE A 55 -4.43 -4.66 8.60
N GLY A 56 -4.86 -5.08 7.42
CA GLY A 56 -5.78 -4.32 6.56
C GLY A 56 -5.09 -3.48 5.49
N PHE A 57 -3.88 -3.83 5.04
CA PHE A 57 -3.16 -3.11 3.98
C PHE A 57 -3.79 -3.35 2.60
N THR A 58 -4.78 -2.53 2.27
CA THR A 58 -5.53 -2.55 1.00
C THR A 58 -4.97 -1.60 -0.05
N ASN A 59 -4.08 -0.68 0.33
CA ASN A 59 -3.40 0.25 -0.56
C ASN A 59 -1.98 0.54 -0.04
N ILE A 60 -1.18 1.28 -0.81
CA ILE A 60 0.13 1.79 -0.37
C ILE A 60 0.25 3.30 -0.68
N PRO A 61 0.99 4.06 0.16
CA PRO A 61 1.58 3.63 1.42
C PRO A 61 0.53 3.55 2.55
N MET A 62 0.63 2.50 3.37
CA MET A 62 -0.14 2.35 4.61
C MET A 62 0.78 1.90 5.73
N ALA A 63 0.40 2.17 6.98
CA ALA A 63 1.12 1.70 8.15
C ALA A 63 0.18 1.39 9.32
N VAL A 64 0.68 0.55 10.23
CA VAL A 64 0.15 0.36 11.58
C VAL A 64 1.18 0.81 12.59
N TRP A 65 0.76 1.20 13.79
CA TRP A 65 1.67 1.53 14.89
C TRP A 65 1.55 0.47 15.97
N ILE A 66 2.68 -0.09 16.38
CA ILE A 66 2.76 -1.18 17.36
C ILE A 66 3.67 -0.72 18.50
N ASN A 67 3.14 -0.72 19.73
CA ASN A 67 3.91 -0.33 20.90
C ASN A 67 4.90 -1.44 21.34
N GLU A 68 5.68 -1.16 22.38
CA GLU A 68 6.69 -2.05 22.96
C GLU A 68 6.13 -3.38 23.51
N ASP A 69 4.85 -3.42 23.84
CA ASP A 69 4.15 -4.62 24.31
C ASP A 69 3.60 -5.48 23.14
N GLY A 70 3.83 -5.06 21.90
CA GLY A 70 3.32 -5.74 20.71
C GLY A 70 1.85 -5.47 20.42
N VAL A 71 1.29 -4.38 20.95
CA VAL A 71 -0.12 -3.99 20.79
C VAL A 71 -0.26 -2.91 19.73
N LEU A 72 -1.24 -3.09 18.83
CA LEU A 72 -1.62 -2.05 17.87
C LEU A 72 -2.19 -0.83 18.62
N VAL A 73 -1.60 0.34 18.40
CA VAL A 73 -2.08 1.63 18.93
C VAL A 73 -2.60 2.55 17.83
N ARG A 74 -2.39 2.19 16.56
CA ARG A 74 -3.10 2.75 15.40
C ARG A 74 -3.29 1.65 14.34
N PRO A 75 -4.51 1.49 13.80
CA PRO A 75 -4.79 0.49 12.77
C PRO A 75 -4.26 0.96 11.40
N ALA A 76 -4.45 0.13 10.37
CA ALA A 76 -3.97 0.42 9.04
C ALA A 76 -4.64 1.67 8.46
N GLU A 77 -3.83 2.69 8.18
CA GLU A 77 -4.25 3.95 7.58
C GLU A 77 -3.15 4.46 6.62
N GLY A 78 -3.50 5.45 5.79
CA GLY A 78 -2.61 6.07 4.83
C GLY A 78 -1.39 6.68 5.52
N ALA A 79 -0.20 6.31 5.04
CA ALA A 79 1.06 6.62 5.71
C ALA A 79 2.04 7.32 4.77
N SER A 80 1.82 8.60 4.55
CA SER A 80 2.80 9.49 3.91
C SER A 80 3.49 10.32 4.98
N ILE A 81 4.80 10.55 4.84
CA ILE A 81 5.60 11.38 5.77
C ILE A 81 6.40 12.47 5.05
N GLU A 82 6.33 12.48 3.72
CA GLU A 82 6.88 13.51 2.86
C GLU A 82 5.79 13.98 1.90
N ARG A 83 5.77 15.28 1.66
CA ARG A 83 4.87 15.90 0.69
C ARG A 83 5.20 15.39 -0.70
N ASN A 84 4.19 14.98 -1.45
CA ASN A 84 4.39 14.49 -2.82
C ASN A 84 4.76 15.67 -3.75
N PRO A 85 5.96 15.69 -4.36
CA PRO A 85 6.37 16.78 -5.25
C PRO A 85 5.51 16.89 -6.52
N MET A 86 4.90 15.80 -6.99
CA MET A 86 3.98 15.83 -8.14
C MET A 86 2.75 16.69 -7.89
N ARG A 87 2.41 16.95 -6.62
CA ARG A 87 1.28 17.81 -6.27
C ARG A 87 1.47 19.24 -6.77
N ASP A 88 2.70 19.75 -6.78
CA ASP A 88 3.00 21.12 -7.19
C ASP A 88 3.41 21.24 -8.66
N MET A 89 3.66 20.13 -9.34
CA MET A 89 4.06 20.13 -10.74
C MET A 89 2.89 20.60 -11.62
N GLU A 90 3.18 21.50 -12.57
CA GLU A 90 2.27 21.79 -13.67
C GLU A 90 2.15 20.55 -14.58
N ILE A 91 0.92 20.21 -14.97
CA ILE A 91 0.68 19.14 -15.93
C ILE A 91 0.83 19.75 -17.33
N PRO A 92 1.76 19.27 -18.16
CA PRO A 92 1.91 19.75 -19.54
C PRO A 92 0.63 19.56 -20.37
N GLU A 93 0.35 20.49 -21.28
CA GLU A 93 -0.70 20.31 -22.28
C GLU A 93 -0.32 19.25 -23.33
N GLY A 94 -1.32 18.59 -23.92
CA GLY A 94 -1.13 17.66 -25.03
C GLY A 94 -0.61 16.27 -24.64
N LEU A 95 -0.70 15.90 -23.36
CA LEU A 95 -0.40 14.55 -22.91
C LEU A 95 -1.40 13.53 -23.46
N PRO A 96 -1.00 12.26 -23.63
CA PRO A 96 -1.94 11.17 -23.86
C PRO A 96 -3.01 11.14 -22.77
N GLU A 97 -4.27 10.93 -23.15
CA GLU A 97 -5.44 11.00 -22.25
C GLU A 97 -5.27 10.18 -20.96
N ALA A 98 -4.72 8.96 -21.07
CA ALA A 98 -4.49 8.10 -19.91
C ALA A 98 -3.46 8.69 -18.92
N LEU A 99 -2.41 9.32 -19.43
CA LEU A 99 -1.38 9.94 -18.61
C LEU A 99 -1.90 11.23 -17.97
N ASP A 100 -2.63 12.05 -18.74
CA ASP A 100 -3.29 13.26 -18.26
C ASP A 100 -4.21 12.97 -17.06
N LYS A 101 -5.13 12.02 -17.23
CA LYS A 101 -6.04 11.58 -16.17
C LYS A 101 -5.31 11.04 -14.95
N MET A 102 -4.28 10.23 -15.15
CA MET A 102 -3.48 9.68 -14.05
C MET A 102 -2.80 10.80 -13.23
N LEU A 103 -2.19 11.78 -13.90
CA LEU A 103 -1.54 12.90 -13.20
C LEU A 103 -2.54 13.76 -12.43
N HIS A 104 -3.71 14.04 -13.01
CA HIS A 104 -4.79 14.71 -12.31
C HIS A 104 -5.27 13.92 -11.08
N ALA A 105 -5.50 12.62 -11.22
CA ALA A 105 -5.90 11.75 -10.11
C ALA A 105 -4.86 11.74 -8.97
N VAL A 106 -3.56 11.77 -9.28
CA VAL A 106 -2.49 11.86 -8.27
C VAL A 106 -2.51 13.20 -7.53
N LYS A 107 -2.81 14.31 -8.21
CA LYS A 107 -2.89 15.64 -7.57
C LYS A 107 -4.07 15.75 -6.59
N ASP A 108 -5.11 14.96 -6.79
CA ASP A 108 -6.29 14.92 -5.92
C ASP A 108 -6.09 14.07 -4.65
N ILE A 109 -4.98 13.34 -4.54
CA ILE A 109 -4.63 12.59 -3.32
C ILE A 109 -4.46 13.56 -2.14
N PRO A 110 -5.15 13.32 -1.01
CA PRO A 110 -4.99 14.11 0.21
C PRO A 110 -3.57 14.06 0.72
N ASP A 111 -3.09 15.20 1.22
CA ASP A 111 -1.75 15.34 1.76
C ASP A 111 -1.81 15.51 3.27
N ASP A 112 -1.63 14.40 3.98
CA ASP A 112 -1.57 14.33 5.44
C ASP A 112 -0.12 14.22 5.95
N ALA A 113 0.88 14.39 5.06
CA ALA A 113 2.24 13.93 5.31
C ALA A 113 2.93 14.63 6.50
N GLU A 114 2.82 15.97 6.57
CA GLU A 114 3.43 16.75 7.65
C GLU A 114 2.81 16.42 9.01
N ALA A 115 1.47 16.37 9.07
CA ALA A 115 0.74 16.04 10.29
C ALA A 115 1.03 14.60 10.73
N TYR A 116 1.05 13.64 9.79
CA TYR A 116 1.32 12.24 10.09
C TYR A 116 2.74 12.02 10.61
N ARG A 117 3.74 12.68 10.00
CA ARG A 117 5.12 12.68 10.48
C ARG A 117 5.22 13.26 11.90
N ALA A 118 4.57 14.39 12.16
CA ALA A 118 4.55 15.01 13.49
C ALA A 118 3.93 14.08 14.54
N ALA A 119 2.86 13.38 14.18
CA ALA A 119 2.19 12.42 15.05
C ALA A 119 3.08 11.21 15.39
N ILE A 120 3.83 10.65 14.43
CA ILE A 120 4.80 9.57 14.70
C ILE A 120 5.87 10.04 15.69
N ILE A 121 6.41 11.26 15.49
CA ILE A 121 7.48 11.80 16.34
C ILE A 121 6.97 12.06 17.76
N ASP A 122 5.75 12.60 17.90
CA ASP A 122 5.13 12.78 19.21
C ASP A 122 4.93 11.43 19.91
N TRP A 123 4.39 10.43 19.20
CA TRP A 123 4.21 9.09 19.75
C TRP A 123 5.53 8.44 20.14
N ALA A 124 6.57 8.53 19.32
CA ALA A 124 7.89 8.02 19.66
C ALA A 124 8.44 8.65 20.96
N LYS A 125 8.18 9.94 21.20
CA LYS A 125 8.63 10.66 22.41
C LYS A 125 7.81 10.33 23.66
N ASN A 126 6.50 10.21 23.50
CA ASN A 126 5.55 10.21 24.62
C ASN A 126 4.92 8.84 24.88
N GLY A 127 5.13 7.86 23.99
CA GLY A 127 4.53 6.53 24.06
C GLY A 127 3.02 6.59 24.24
N ALA A 128 2.50 5.85 25.21
CA ALA A 128 1.07 5.83 25.54
C ALA A 128 0.48 7.17 26.03
N SER A 129 1.32 8.16 26.37
CA SER A 129 0.84 9.51 26.72
C SER A 129 0.65 10.43 25.51
N SER A 130 1.00 9.97 24.32
CA SER A 130 0.76 10.71 23.08
C SER A 130 -0.73 10.81 22.78
N PRO A 131 -1.26 11.98 22.38
CA PRO A 131 -2.66 12.11 21.94
C PRO A 131 -2.94 11.30 20.67
N PHE A 132 -1.92 10.85 19.95
CA PHE A 132 -2.05 10.06 18.72
C PHE A 132 -2.07 8.54 18.98
N ALA A 133 -1.72 8.09 20.19
CA ALA A 133 -1.85 6.70 20.59
C ALA A 133 -3.31 6.43 20.99
N LEU A 134 -3.98 5.56 20.23
CA LEU A 134 -5.39 5.25 20.46
C LEU A 134 -5.55 4.23 21.59
N SER A 135 -6.68 4.31 22.29
CA SER A 135 -7.10 3.25 23.20
C SER A 135 -7.44 1.96 22.43
N ALA A 136 -7.44 0.82 23.12
CA ALA A 136 -7.81 -0.46 22.52
C ALA A 136 -9.21 -0.45 21.87
N ASP A 137 -10.19 0.21 22.51
CA ASP A 137 -11.55 0.32 21.98
C ASP A 137 -11.57 1.15 20.69
N GLU A 138 -10.83 2.27 20.65
CA GLU A 138 -10.70 3.08 19.43
C GLU A 138 -9.97 2.34 18.31
N VAL A 139 -8.95 1.53 18.62
CA VAL A 139 -8.26 0.70 17.61
C VAL A 139 -9.23 -0.32 17.02
N VAL A 140 -10.04 -0.98 17.85
CA VAL A 140 -11.05 -1.95 17.39
C VAL A 140 -12.10 -1.26 16.52
N GLU A 141 -12.61 -0.12 16.98
CA GLU A 141 -13.60 0.67 16.23
C GLU A 141 -13.04 1.13 14.87
N ARG A 142 -11.82 1.65 14.85
CA ARG A 142 -11.21 2.19 13.62
C ARG A 142 -10.65 1.13 12.68
N SER A 143 -10.34 -0.07 13.16
CA SER A 143 -9.90 -1.18 12.30
C SER A 143 -10.99 -1.65 11.33
N GLN A 144 -12.27 -1.36 11.63
CA GLN A 144 -13.47 -1.81 10.93
C GLN A 144 -13.60 -3.36 10.83
N PRO A 145 -14.81 -3.92 10.94
CA PRO A 145 -15.00 -5.36 10.84
C PRO A 145 -14.71 -5.84 9.42
N ARG A 146 -13.86 -6.86 9.27
CA ARG A 146 -13.67 -7.52 7.98
C ARG A 146 -14.92 -8.30 7.61
N SER A 147 -15.48 -8.02 6.44
CA SER A 147 -16.66 -8.73 5.95
C SER A 147 -16.31 -10.15 5.48
N ASP A 148 -17.31 -11.03 5.43
CA ASP A 148 -17.17 -12.36 4.83
C ASP A 148 -16.64 -12.29 3.39
N ASN A 149 -17.01 -11.25 2.64
CA ASN A 149 -16.52 -11.04 1.28
C ASN A 149 -15.03 -10.72 1.27
N GLU A 150 -14.53 -9.89 2.19
CA GLU A 150 -13.10 -9.57 2.28
C GLU A 150 -12.27 -10.79 2.69
N ALA A 151 -12.79 -11.61 3.61
CA ALA A 151 -12.13 -12.86 3.99
C ALA A 151 -12.07 -13.84 2.81
N ARG A 152 -13.15 -13.95 2.03
CA ARG A 152 -13.18 -14.75 0.79
C ARG A 152 -12.27 -14.17 -0.29
N ALA A 153 -12.16 -12.85 -0.40
CA ALA A 153 -11.25 -12.21 -1.34
C ALA A 153 -9.80 -12.58 -1.03
N THR A 154 -9.40 -12.57 0.25
CA THR A 154 -8.09 -13.06 0.68
C THR A 154 -7.88 -14.53 0.29
N ALA A 155 -8.84 -15.40 0.59
CA ALA A 155 -8.73 -16.82 0.23
C ALA A 155 -8.60 -17.04 -1.28
N CYS A 156 -9.35 -16.28 -2.10
CA CYS A 156 -9.23 -16.32 -3.55
C CYS A 156 -7.85 -15.82 -4.02
N PHE A 157 -7.33 -14.76 -3.41
CA PHE A 157 -6.01 -14.24 -3.75
C PHE A 157 -4.90 -15.25 -3.45
N GLU A 158 -4.90 -15.83 -2.26
CA GLU A 158 -3.94 -16.86 -1.82
C GLU A 158 -4.02 -18.12 -2.68
N LEU A 159 -5.24 -18.59 -2.99
CA LEU A 159 -5.45 -19.75 -3.87
C LEU A 159 -4.95 -19.46 -5.29
N GLY A 160 -5.20 -18.25 -5.80
CA GLY A 160 -4.67 -17.83 -7.10
C GLY A 160 -3.15 -17.86 -7.13
N ASP A 161 -2.46 -17.32 -6.11
CA ASP A 161 -1.00 -17.38 -6.05
C ASP A 161 -0.46 -18.82 -5.93
N TYR A 162 -1.14 -19.67 -5.14
CA TYR A 162 -0.79 -21.09 -5.05
C TYR A 162 -0.88 -21.79 -6.40
N LEU A 163 -2.00 -21.62 -7.13
CA LEU A 163 -2.21 -22.22 -8.44
C LEU A 163 -1.26 -21.66 -9.49
N ARG A 164 -0.94 -20.37 -9.41
CA ARG A 164 0.09 -19.72 -10.25
C ARG A 164 1.43 -20.43 -10.16
N LYS A 165 1.86 -20.73 -8.93
CA LYS A 165 3.15 -21.35 -8.62
C LYS A 165 3.20 -22.84 -8.97
N THR A 166 2.07 -23.54 -8.86
CA THR A 166 2.02 -25.01 -8.96
C THR A 166 1.44 -25.54 -10.27
N VAL A 167 0.69 -24.71 -11.02
CA VAL A 167 0.00 -25.11 -12.25
C VAL A 167 0.42 -24.23 -13.43
N SER A 168 -0.05 -22.98 -13.47
CA SER A 168 0.26 -22.02 -14.54
C SER A 168 -0.19 -20.60 -14.16
N GLN A 169 0.33 -19.58 -14.84
CA GLN A 169 -0.15 -18.21 -14.66
C GLN A 169 -1.67 -18.08 -14.87
N ASP A 170 -2.20 -18.71 -15.92
CA ASP A 170 -3.63 -18.68 -16.25
C ASP A 170 -4.52 -19.29 -15.17
N ALA A 171 -4.01 -20.27 -14.41
CA ALA A 171 -4.78 -20.92 -13.34
C ALA A 171 -5.11 -19.98 -12.17
N ALA A 172 -4.42 -18.84 -12.05
CA ALA A 172 -4.67 -17.83 -11.02
C ALA A 172 -5.78 -16.84 -11.39
N VAL A 173 -5.99 -16.61 -12.69
CA VAL A 173 -6.73 -15.45 -13.21
C VAL A 173 -8.16 -15.41 -12.70
N SER A 174 -8.90 -16.52 -12.75
CA SER A 174 -10.30 -16.56 -12.29
C SER A 174 -10.44 -16.25 -10.80
N TRP A 175 -9.49 -16.72 -9.98
CA TRP A 175 -9.47 -16.48 -8.55
C TRP A 175 -9.11 -15.04 -8.22
N TRP A 176 -8.17 -14.43 -8.94
CA TRP A 176 -7.84 -13.02 -8.73
C TRP A 176 -8.94 -12.08 -9.24
N LYS A 177 -9.63 -12.39 -10.34
CA LYS A 177 -10.86 -11.69 -10.72
C LYS A 177 -11.93 -11.75 -9.62
N GLU A 178 -12.11 -12.93 -9.02
CA GLU A 178 -13.06 -13.08 -7.92
C GLU A 178 -12.63 -12.29 -6.67
N ALA A 179 -11.34 -12.25 -6.35
CA ALA A 179 -10.81 -11.40 -5.29
C ALA A 179 -11.10 -9.90 -5.55
N HIS A 180 -10.90 -9.42 -6.79
CA HIS A 180 -11.23 -8.04 -7.16
C HIS A 180 -12.73 -7.76 -7.02
N ARG A 181 -13.58 -8.71 -7.42
CA ARG A 181 -15.04 -8.57 -7.32
C ARG A 181 -15.52 -8.54 -5.86
N LEU A 182 -14.92 -9.37 -5.00
CA LEU A 182 -15.30 -9.49 -3.59
C LEU A 182 -14.80 -8.32 -2.72
N HIS A 183 -13.63 -7.77 -3.03
CA HIS A 183 -13.04 -6.65 -2.30
C HIS A 183 -12.53 -5.57 -3.27
N PRO A 184 -13.43 -4.79 -3.89
CA PRO A 184 -13.08 -3.86 -4.96
C PRO A 184 -12.16 -2.71 -4.51
N GLN A 185 -12.18 -2.33 -3.24
CA GLN A 185 -11.28 -1.31 -2.66
C GLN A 185 -9.88 -1.84 -2.32
N ASN A 186 -9.60 -3.14 -2.54
CA ASN A 186 -8.28 -3.71 -2.30
C ASN A 186 -7.37 -3.52 -3.51
N LEU A 187 -6.74 -2.34 -3.55
CA LEU A 187 -5.85 -1.97 -4.62
C LEU A 187 -4.55 -2.79 -4.61
N THR A 188 -4.09 -3.31 -3.47
CA THR A 188 -2.88 -4.16 -3.42
C THR A 188 -3.08 -5.47 -4.18
N TYR A 189 -4.24 -6.13 -4.04
CA TYR A 189 -4.57 -7.33 -4.83
C TYR A 189 -4.66 -7.01 -6.33
N LYS A 190 -5.40 -5.94 -6.69
CA LYS A 190 -5.55 -5.49 -8.07
C LYS A 190 -4.20 -5.23 -8.73
N ARG A 191 -3.37 -4.40 -8.10
CA ARG A 191 -2.04 -4.03 -8.59
C ARG A 191 -1.14 -5.23 -8.75
N GLN A 192 -1.13 -6.16 -7.78
CA GLN A 192 -0.30 -7.36 -7.88
C GLN A 192 -0.69 -8.22 -9.09
N ALA A 193 -1.99 -8.40 -9.32
CA ALA A 193 -2.50 -9.19 -10.43
C ALA A 193 -2.17 -8.52 -11.78
N TRP A 194 -2.36 -7.20 -11.90
CA TRP A 194 -2.03 -6.45 -13.12
C TRP A 194 -0.55 -6.47 -13.45
N THR A 195 0.30 -6.22 -12.45
CA THR A 195 1.75 -6.22 -12.62
C THR A 195 2.26 -7.51 -13.26
N LEU A 196 1.68 -8.67 -12.92
CA LEU A 196 2.10 -9.96 -13.47
C LEU A 196 1.76 -10.14 -14.95
N VAL A 197 0.82 -9.34 -15.47
CA VAL A 197 0.44 -9.35 -16.89
C VAL A 197 1.14 -8.23 -17.66
N THR A 198 1.27 -7.05 -17.06
CA THR A 198 1.80 -5.87 -17.77
C THR A 198 3.32 -5.76 -17.72
N THR A 199 3.98 -6.41 -16.75
CA THR A 199 5.45 -6.45 -16.68
C THR A 199 6.00 -7.36 -17.78
N ALA A 200 6.88 -6.80 -18.60
CA ALA A 200 7.48 -7.54 -19.72
C ALA A 200 8.28 -8.77 -19.23
N PRO A 201 8.26 -9.90 -19.96
CA PRO A 201 9.08 -11.06 -19.64
C PRO A 201 10.57 -10.70 -19.54
N GLY A 202 11.20 -11.07 -18.43
CA GLY A 202 12.62 -10.79 -18.17
C GLY A 202 12.92 -9.37 -17.67
N ALA A 203 11.91 -8.53 -17.45
CA ALA A 203 12.10 -7.27 -16.74
C ALA A 203 12.60 -7.53 -15.31
N THR A 204 13.44 -6.63 -14.82
CA THR A 204 13.99 -6.66 -13.46
C THR A 204 13.15 -5.87 -12.46
N GLU A 205 12.14 -5.15 -12.95
CA GLU A 205 11.25 -4.29 -12.18
C GLU A 205 9.82 -4.42 -12.70
N ASN A 206 8.86 -4.13 -11.83
CA ASN A 206 7.45 -4.13 -12.19
C ASN A 206 7.07 -2.94 -13.07
N ASP A 207 6.15 -3.16 -14.01
CA ASP A 207 5.42 -2.07 -14.62
C ASP A 207 4.53 -1.39 -13.56
N LEU A 208 4.87 -0.14 -13.23
CA LEU A 208 4.12 0.66 -12.23
C LEU A 208 2.90 1.37 -12.85
N MET A 209 2.83 1.48 -14.18
CA MET A 209 1.71 2.11 -14.89
C MET A 209 0.50 1.19 -14.98
N GLN A 210 0.75 -0.13 -15.06
CA GLN A 210 -0.28 -1.18 -14.96
C GLN A 210 -1.45 -0.91 -15.90
N GLY A 211 -1.09 -0.70 -17.17
CA GLY A 211 -2.02 -0.27 -18.21
C GLY A 211 -3.12 -1.30 -18.52
N PRO A 212 -4.12 -0.90 -19.33
CA PRO A 212 -5.14 -1.82 -19.83
C PRO A 212 -4.52 -3.07 -20.48
N ASN A 213 -5.11 -4.23 -20.20
CA ASN A 213 -4.73 -5.54 -20.72
C ASN A 213 -6.00 -6.35 -21.03
N ASP A 214 -5.85 -7.50 -21.68
CA ASP A 214 -6.95 -8.40 -22.07
C ASP A 214 -7.29 -9.47 -21.02
N VAL A 215 -6.52 -9.53 -19.92
CA VAL A 215 -6.69 -10.53 -18.86
C VAL A 215 -7.67 -10.05 -17.79
N TYR A 216 -7.52 -8.82 -17.28
CA TYR A 216 -8.35 -8.27 -16.20
C TYR A 216 -9.35 -7.22 -16.70
N ASP A 217 -10.45 -7.09 -15.95
CA ASP A 217 -11.58 -6.24 -16.35
C ASP A 217 -11.32 -4.73 -16.17
N SER A 218 -10.17 -4.36 -15.58
CA SER A 218 -9.78 -3.00 -15.25
C SER A 218 -8.26 -2.85 -15.21
N SER A 219 -7.79 -1.62 -15.04
CA SER A 219 -6.38 -1.22 -14.94
C SER A 219 -6.24 -0.08 -13.93
N LEU A 220 -5.01 0.28 -13.55
CA LEU A 220 -4.79 1.37 -12.59
C LEU A 220 -5.45 2.66 -13.04
N VAL A 221 -5.18 3.07 -14.29
CA VAL A 221 -5.75 4.30 -14.86
C VAL A 221 -7.27 4.22 -14.93
N ALA A 222 -7.86 3.06 -15.24
CA ALA A 222 -9.31 2.92 -15.32
C ALA A 222 -9.98 3.09 -13.94
N GLU A 223 -9.42 2.50 -12.89
CA GLU A 223 -9.93 2.66 -11.52
C GLU A 223 -9.84 4.11 -11.04
N VAL A 224 -8.70 4.77 -11.24
CA VAL A 224 -8.43 6.09 -10.63
C VAL A 224 -8.88 7.26 -11.49
N SER A 225 -9.30 7.01 -12.73
CA SER A 225 -9.96 8.02 -13.58
C SER A 225 -11.48 8.05 -13.40
N GLY A 226 -12.06 7.06 -12.70
CA GLY A 226 -13.49 7.00 -12.42
C GLY A 226 -13.92 7.90 -11.26
N ASP A 227 -15.21 7.86 -10.94
CA ASP A 227 -15.78 8.58 -9.80
C ASP A 227 -15.08 8.16 -8.49
N GLY A 228 -14.53 9.15 -7.77
CA GLY A 228 -13.82 8.93 -6.51
C GLY A 228 -12.30 8.76 -6.63
N GLY A 229 -11.75 8.62 -7.84
CA GLY A 229 -10.31 8.63 -8.10
C GLY A 229 -9.49 7.73 -7.16
N PHE A 230 -8.35 8.22 -6.65
CA PHE A 230 -7.59 7.51 -5.61
C PHE A 230 -8.27 7.50 -4.23
N LEU A 231 -9.17 8.45 -3.95
CA LEU A 231 -9.80 8.59 -2.62
C LEU A 231 -10.56 7.33 -2.21
N GLN A 232 -11.14 6.60 -3.15
CA GLN A 232 -11.84 5.34 -2.86
C GLN A 232 -10.94 4.23 -2.29
N PHE A 233 -9.62 4.36 -2.45
CA PHE A 233 -8.61 3.41 -1.96
C PHE A 233 -7.82 3.95 -0.76
N ILE A 234 -8.18 5.12 -0.22
CA ILE A 234 -7.42 5.80 0.83
C ILE A 234 -8.23 5.78 2.13
N VAL A 235 -7.66 5.14 3.15
CA VAL A 235 -8.08 5.31 4.55
C VAL A 235 -7.26 6.47 5.11
N ARG A 236 -7.85 7.67 5.21
CA ARG A 236 -7.11 8.84 5.72
C ARG A 236 -6.82 8.69 7.21
N PRO A 237 -5.62 9.07 7.67
CA PRO A 237 -5.33 9.08 9.09
C PRO A 237 -6.18 10.13 9.81
N GLN A 238 -6.72 9.77 10.97
CA GLN A 238 -7.44 10.69 11.86
C GLN A 238 -6.48 11.15 12.96
N LEU A 239 -5.88 12.32 12.76
CA LEU A 239 -4.82 12.92 13.58
C LEU A 239 -5.34 14.07 14.44
#